data_AF-A0A409WC06-F1
#
_entry.id   AF-A0A409WC06-F1
#
_cell.length_a   1.000
_cell.length_b   1.000
_cell.length_c   1.000
_cell.angle_alpha   90.00
_cell.angle_beta   90.00
_cell.angle_gamma   90.00
#
_symmetry.space_group_name_H-M   'P 1'
#
loop_
_entity.id
_entity.type
_entity.pdbx_description
1 polymer ?
#
loop_
_entity_poly.entity_id
_entity_poly.type
_entity_poly.pdbx_seq_one_letter_code
_entity_poly.pdbx_strand_id
1 'polypeptide(L)'
;MNAILFAFLLFFTSISVNKQITAMEAVVANPGTADHQTMLKICFGDHFDIKGITEGVHKLKAAVLRVTDVYEAAMPAGVKAKTSDGGTAAATIRFGPDFYDGKKTSDDGRIGTLLHEASHYVMGTWDYFTKPDKKPIQKTEYNKDPSANLSGYMPADYHDLKAGGFTGMHTNADSWKSFGFYALHGRPHNNMDPSTMRKVP
;
A
#
# COMPACT_ATOMS: atom_id res chain seq x y z
N MET A 1 -13.24 -23.86 7.44
CA MET A 1 -12.95 -22.62 8.18
C MET A 1 -14.24 -21.84 8.34
N ASN A 2 -14.51 -21.23 9.51
CA ASN A 2 -15.84 -20.72 9.87
C ASN A 2 -16.03 -19.25 9.41
N ALA A 3 -17.13 -18.91 8.73
CA ALA A 3 -17.35 -17.58 8.15
C ALA A 3 -17.30 -16.43 9.19
N ILE A 4 -17.68 -16.74 10.43
CA ILE A 4 -17.62 -15.83 11.59
C ILE A 4 -16.17 -15.36 11.84
N LEU A 5 -15.17 -16.26 11.73
CA LEU A 5 -13.77 -15.93 12.00
C LEU A 5 -13.21 -14.90 11.01
N PHE A 6 -13.65 -14.97 9.74
CA PHE A 6 -13.23 -14.02 8.73
C PHE A 6 -13.80 -12.62 8.95
N ALA A 7 -15.07 -12.53 9.34
CA ALA A 7 -15.71 -11.25 9.63
C ALA A 7 -15.04 -10.50 10.80
N PHE A 8 -14.68 -11.23 11.87
CA PHE A 8 -13.95 -10.62 13.00
C PHE A 8 -12.57 -10.10 12.59
N LEU A 9 -11.80 -10.88 11.82
CA LEU A 9 -10.49 -10.44 11.35
C LEU A 9 -10.59 -9.17 10.49
N LEU A 10 -11.54 -9.13 9.54
CA LEU A 10 -11.76 -7.95 8.70
C LEU A 10 -12.21 -6.73 9.49
N PHE A 11 -13.04 -6.92 10.52
CA PHE A 11 -13.48 -5.82 11.39
C PHE A 11 -12.30 -5.14 12.10
N PHE A 12 -11.44 -5.92 12.77
CA PHE A 12 -10.25 -5.36 13.43
C PHE A 12 -9.27 -4.76 12.43
N THR A 13 -9.06 -5.42 11.28
CA THR A 13 -8.21 -4.91 10.21
C THR A 13 -8.70 -3.53 9.73
N SER A 14 -10.01 -3.37 9.54
CA SER A 14 -10.62 -2.10 9.09
C SER A 14 -10.48 -0.98 10.13
N ILE A 15 -10.63 -1.30 11.42
CA ILE A 15 -10.36 -0.33 12.51
C ILE A 15 -8.92 0.16 12.45
N SER A 16 -7.95 -0.75 12.29
CA SER A 16 -6.54 -0.41 12.23
C SER A 16 -6.18 0.40 10.98
N VAL A 17 -6.79 0.11 9.83
CA VAL A 17 -6.64 0.96 8.63
C VAL A 17 -7.15 2.38 8.88
N ASN A 18 -8.31 2.55 9.51
CA ASN A 18 -8.83 3.89 9.85
C ASN A 18 -7.92 4.66 10.81
N LYS A 19 -7.23 3.97 11.74
CA LYS A 19 -6.21 4.58 12.59
C LYS A 19 -5.01 5.05 11.77
N GLN A 20 -4.54 4.23 10.83
CA GLN A 20 -3.45 4.62 9.92
C GLN A 20 -3.84 5.84 9.07
N ILE A 21 -5.04 5.86 8.49
CA ILE A 21 -5.53 7.01 7.70
C ILE A 21 -5.60 8.28 8.54
N THR A 22 -6.11 8.19 9.77
CA THR A 22 -6.12 9.32 10.72
C THR A 22 -4.70 9.82 11.01
N ALA A 23 -3.75 8.91 11.21
CA ALA A 23 -2.36 9.29 11.43
C ALA A 23 -1.73 9.94 10.19
N MET A 24 -2.01 9.42 8.99
CA MET A 24 -1.57 10.01 7.72
C MET A 24 -2.09 11.43 7.55
N GLU A 25 -3.35 11.70 7.95
CA GLU A 25 -3.94 13.04 7.96
C GLU A 25 -3.14 14.02 8.83
N ALA A 26 -2.72 13.59 10.02
CA ALA A 26 -1.89 14.41 10.90
C ALA A 26 -0.52 14.74 10.27
N VAL A 27 0.05 13.80 9.52
CA VAL A 27 1.33 13.99 8.80
C VAL A 27 1.16 15.03 7.68
N VAL A 28 0.16 14.88 6.82
CA VAL A 28 -0.05 15.79 5.69
C VAL A 28 -0.57 17.17 6.11
N ALA A 29 -1.17 17.30 7.29
CA ALA A 29 -1.53 18.59 7.89
C ALA A 29 -0.30 19.41 8.32
N ASN A 30 0.81 18.74 8.66
CA ASN A 30 2.03 19.40 9.12
C ASN A 30 3.28 18.85 8.41
N PRO A 31 3.36 18.91 7.07
CA PRO A 31 4.37 18.18 6.32
C PRO A 31 5.78 18.74 6.52
N GLY A 32 5.93 19.94 7.10
CA GLY A 32 7.21 20.63 7.28
C GLY A 32 8.04 20.18 8.49
N THR A 33 7.51 19.34 9.39
CA THR A 33 8.31 18.83 10.52
C THR A 33 9.40 17.88 10.01
N ALA A 34 10.54 17.81 10.70
CA ALA A 34 11.65 16.95 10.28
C ALA A 34 11.26 15.46 10.18
N ASP A 35 10.44 14.98 11.11
CA ASP A 35 9.96 13.60 11.12
C ASP A 35 8.96 13.33 9.98
N HIS A 36 8.02 14.25 9.74
CA HIS A 36 7.06 14.12 8.63
C HIS A 36 7.76 14.20 7.28
N GLN A 37 8.73 15.12 7.11
CA GLN A 37 9.57 15.18 5.91
C GLN A 37 10.32 13.87 5.68
N THR A 38 10.92 13.29 6.72
CA THR A 38 11.63 12.02 6.62
C THR A 38 10.69 10.91 6.17
N MET A 39 9.51 10.82 6.78
CA MET A 39 8.50 9.82 6.46
C MET A 39 7.98 9.95 5.04
N LEU A 40 7.64 11.17 4.60
CA LEU A 40 7.16 11.44 3.25
C LEU A 40 8.22 11.07 2.21
N LYS A 41 9.50 11.36 2.48
CA LYS A 41 10.60 10.94 1.62
C LYS A 41 10.74 9.42 1.55
N ILE A 42 10.62 8.74 2.70
CA ILE A 42 10.64 7.26 2.77
C ILE A 42 9.50 6.65 1.94
N CYS A 43 8.30 7.24 1.96
CA CYS A 43 7.15 6.62 1.29
C CYS A 43 7.01 7.02 -0.17
N PHE A 44 7.38 8.27 -0.50
CA PHE A 44 7.05 8.91 -1.77
C PHE A 44 8.24 9.51 -2.52
N GLY A 45 9.46 9.29 -2.03
CA GLY A 45 10.70 9.78 -2.66
C GLY A 45 11.07 11.21 -2.30
N ASP A 46 12.26 11.66 -2.68
CA ASP A 46 12.80 12.97 -2.25
C ASP A 46 12.08 14.18 -2.88
N HIS A 47 11.36 13.94 -3.99
CA HIS A 47 10.56 14.93 -4.71
C HIS A 47 9.06 14.60 -4.63
N PHE A 48 8.58 14.25 -3.44
CA PHE A 48 7.19 13.87 -3.23
C PHE A 48 6.22 15.03 -3.55
N ASP A 49 5.08 14.70 -4.17
CA ASP A 49 4.00 15.65 -4.43
C ASP A 49 3.08 15.76 -3.22
N ILE A 50 3.36 16.71 -2.32
CA ILE A 50 2.55 16.88 -1.10
C ILE A 50 1.08 17.18 -1.41
N LYS A 51 0.78 17.87 -2.51
CA LYS A 51 -0.60 18.20 -2.86
C LYS A 51 -1.35 16.93 -3.24
N GLY A 52 -0.79 16.14 -4.16
CA GLY A 52 -1.36 14.84 -4.56
C GLY A 52 -1.50 13.87 -3.39
N ILE A 53 -0.53 13.85 -2.47
CA ILE A 53 -0.59 13.02 -1.27
C ILE A 53 -1.72 13.47 -0.34
N THR A 54 -1.85 14.77 -0.05
CA THR A 54 -2.94 15.30 0.78
C THR A 54 -4.31 14.98 0.19
N GLU A 55 -4.48 15.18 -1.12
CA GLU A 55 -5.72 14.81 -1.82
C GLU A 55 -6.03 13.32 -1.71
N GLY A 56 -5.01 12.47 -1.83
CA GLY A 56 -5.17 11.02 -1.67
C GLY A 56 -5.56 10.60 -0.25
N VAL A 57 -4.97 11.19 0.78
CA VAL A 57 -5.38 10.96 2.19
C VAL A 57 -6.84 11.34 2.40
N HIS A 58 -7.29 12.49 1.86
CA HIS A 58 -8.69 12.89 1.97
C HIS A 58 -9.64 11.94 1.24
N LYS A 59 -9.25 11.43 0.06
CA LYS A 59 -10.04 10.41 -0.67
C LYS A 59 -10.15 9.12 0.15
N LEU A 60 -9.05 8.64 0.72
CA LEU A 60 -9.05 7.45 1.60
C LEU A 60 -9.97 7.65 2.81
N LYS A 61 -9.92 8.82 3.45
CA LYS A 61 -10.75 9.16 4.61
C LYS A 61 -12.25 9.27 4.26
N ALA A 62 -12.58 9.79 3.08
CA ALA A 62 -13.96 9.98 2.65
C ALA A 62 -14.60 8.70 2.06
N ALA A 63 -13.79 7.72 1.65
CA ALA A 63 -14.27 6.54 0.97
C ALA A 63 -14.97 5.55 1.91
N VAL A 64 -16.02 4.91 1.40
CA VAL A 64 -16.63 3.72 2.01
C VAL A 64 -16.32 2.52 1.12
N LEU A 65 -15.41 1.68 1.57
CA LEU A 65 -15.03 0.44 0.89
C LEU A 65 -15.93 -0.71 1.33
N ARG A 66 -16.64 -1.30 0.37
CA ARG A 66 -17.42 -2.50 0.62
C ARG A 66 -16.55 -3.74 0.39
N VAL A 67 -16.30 -4.48 1.47
CA VAL A 67 -15.74 -5.83 1.38
C VAL A 67 -16.90 -6.80 1.25
N THR A 68 -17.18 -7.27 0.03
CA THR A 68 -18.35 -8.14 -0.22
C THR A 68 -17.97 -9.61 -0.36
N ASP A 69 -16.78 -9.91 -0.90
CA ASP A 69 -16.30 -11.29 -1.09
C ASP A 69 -15.13 -11.54 -0.16
N VAL A 70 -15.48 -12.09 1.00
CA VAL A 70 -14.58 -12.30 2.12
C VAL A 70 -13.49 -13.35 1.79
N TYR A 71 -13.69 -14.25 0.83
CA TYR A 71 -12.70 -15.30 0.55
C TYR A 71 -12.79 -15.81 -0.89
N GLU A 72 -11.69 -15.73 -1.64
CA GLU A 72 -11.55 -16.28 -2.99
C GLU A 72 -10.55 -17.44 -2.97
N ALA A 73 -11.08 -18.67 -2.88
CA ALA A 73 -10.27 -19.89 -2.78
C ALA A 73 -9.35 -20.13 -3.98
N ALA A 74 -9.76 -19.69 -5.17
CA ALA A 74 -9.04 -19.88 -6.42
C ALA A 74 -7.96 -18.81 -6.68
N MET A 75 -7.73 -17.90 -5.73
CA MET A 75 -6.71 -16.87 -5.88
C MET A 75 -5.30 -17.52 -5.95
N PRO A 76 -4.43 -17.11 -6.89
CA PRO A 76 -3.10 -17.70 -7.02
C PRO A 76 -2.29 -17.62 -5.73
N ALA A 77 -1.44 -18.63 -5.49
CA ALA A 77 -0.54 -18.63 -4.33
C ALA A 77 0.34 -17.38 -4.32
N GLY A 78 0.51 -16.75 -3.15
CA GLY A 78 1.24 -15.49 -2.99
C GLY A 78 0.39 -14.22 -3.17
N VAL A 79 -0.79 -14.31 -3.77
CA VAL A 79 -1.70 -13.16 -3.89
C VAL A 79 -2.59 -13.07 -2.65
N LYS A 80 -2.51 -11.93 -1.95
CA LYS A 80 -3.25 -11.70 -0.69
C LYS A 80 -4.63 -11.13 -0.95
N ALA A 81 -4.72 -10.17 -1.85
CA ALA A 81 -5.98 -9.55 -2.22
C ALA A 81 -5.91 -9.08 -3.67
N LYS A 82 -7.08 -8.70 -4.20
CA LYS A 82 -7.21 -7.91 -5.41
C LYS A 82 -8.45 -7.03 -5.32
N THR A 83 -8.39 -5.87 -5.94
CA THR A 83 -9.54 -4.98 -6.15
C THR A 83 -10.02 -5.13 -7.59
N SER A 84 -11.33 -5.30 -7.79
CA SER A 84 -11.91 -5.23 -9.14
C SER A 84 -11.78 -3.80 -9.68
N ASP A 85 -11.26 -3.64 -10.90
CA ASP A 85 -10.96 -2.34 -11.54
C ASP A 85 -11.98 -1.24 -11.20
N GLY A 86 -11.45 -0.13 -10.67
CA GLY A 86 -12.19 1.04 -10.24
C GLY A 86 -12.89 1.72 -11.41
N GLY A 87 -14.10 1.29 -11.72
CA GLY A 87 -14.93 1.91 -12.75
C GLY A 87 -16.44 1.69 -12.57
N THR A 88 -16.86 0.92 -11.57
CA THR A 88 -18.27 0.64 -11.31
C THR A 88 -18.61 0.81 -9.83
N ALA A 89 -19.87 1.14 -9.53
CA ALA A 89 -20.41 1.34 -8.18
C ALA A 89 -20.38 0.09 -7.27
N ALA A 90 -19.72 -0.99 -7.72
CA ALA A 90 -19.61 -2.28 -7.05
C ALA A 90 -18.16 -2.76 -7.02
N ALA A 91 -17.18 -1.85 -6.85
CA ALA A 91 -15.80 -2.28 -6.62
C ALA A 91 -15.72 -3.03 -5.29
N THR A 92 -15.13 -4.23 -5.34
CA THR A 92 -15.02 -5.11 -4.19
C THR A 92 -13.58 -5.54 -4.02
N ILE A 93 -13.15 -5.62 -2.76
CA ILE A 93 -11.88 -6.24 -2.41
C ILE A 93 -12.15 -7.71 -2.17
N ARG A 94 -11.38 -8.57 -2.84
CA ARG A 94 -11.41 -10.02 -2.68
C ARG A 94 -10.13 -10.49 -2.04
N PHE A 95 -10.22 -11.38 -1.06
CA PHE A 95 -9.07 -11.87 -0.30
C PHE A 95 -8.76 -13.32 -0.62
N GLY A 96 -7.49 -13.60 -0.91
CA GLY A 96 -7.00 -14.95 -1.13
C GLY A 96 -6.68 -15.71 0.16
N PRO A 97 -6.33 -17.00 0.07
CA PRO A 97 -6.00 -17.81 1.24
C PRO A 97 -4.84 -17.25 2.07
N ASP A 98 -3.84 -16.65 1.41
CA ASP A 98 -2.63 -16.16 2.06
C ASP A 98 -2.88 -14.94 2.96
N PHE A 99 -3.95 -14.16 2.72
CA PHE A 99 -4.36 -13.08 3.62
C PHE A 99 -4.77 -13.61 5.00
N TYR A 100 -5.46 -14.75 5.03
CA TYR A 100 -5.97 -15.37 6.25
C TYR A 100 -4.95 -16.25 6.96
N ASP A 101 -3.88 -16.64 6.27
CA ASP A 101 -2.83 -17.47 6.85
C ASP A 101 -1.87 -16.63 7.71
N GLY A 102 -1.99 -16.76 9.05
CA GLY A 102 -1.12 -16.09 10.03
C GLY A 102 0.37 -16.39 9.89
N LYS A 103 0.75 -17.49 9.24
CA LYS A 103 2.17 -17.81 8.97
C LYS A 103 2.70 -17.08 7.74
N LYS A 104 1.81 -16.64 6.84
CA LYS A 104 2.18 -15.96 5.58
C LYS A 104 1.98 -14.45 5.65
N THR A 105 0.93 -14.01 6.32
CA THR A 105 0.56 -12.60 6.44
C THR A 105 0.37 -12.24 7.92
N SER A 106 1.20 -11.31 8.41
CA SER A 106 1.06 -10.71 9.74
C SER A 106 -0.14 -9.75 9.77
N ASP A 107 -0.53 -9.29 10.95
CA ASP A 107 -1.61 -8.31 11.09
C ASP A 107 -1.28 -6.99 10.38
N ASP A 108 -0.07 -6.47 10.52
CA ASP A 108 0.39 -5.30 9.75
C ASP A 108 0.37 -5.57 8.24
N GLY A 109 0.69 -6.80 7.83
CA GLY A 109 0.56 -7.23 6.45
C GLY A 109 -0.87 -7.19 5.94
N ARG A 110 -1.86 -7.58 6.76
CA ARG A 110 -3.29 -7.52 6.41
C ARG A 110 -3.79 -6.08 6.33
N ILE A 111 -3.44 -5.27 7.33
CA ILE A 111 -3.79 -3.84 7.40
C ILE A 111 -3.23 -3.12 6.19
N GLY A 112 -1.93 -3.32 5.92
CA GLY A 112 -1.25 -2.76 4.76
C GLY A 112 -1.84 -3.24 3.44
N THR A 113 -2.23 -4.51 3.33
CA THR A 113 -2.91 -5.04 2.14
C THR A 113 -4.24 -4.32 1.93
N LEU A 114 -5.07 -4.14 2.97
CA LEU A 114 -6.33 -3.44 2.84
C LEU A 114 -6.14 -1.98 2.41
N LEU A 115 -5.12 -1.29 2.94
CA LEU A 115 -4.81 0.09 2.54
C LEU A 115 -4.27 0.18 1.09
N HIS A 116 -3.45 -0.79 0.68
CA HIS A 116 -2.98 -0.94 -0.70
C HIS A 116 -4.17 -1.10 -1.66
N GLU A 117 -5.07 -2.04 -1.39
CA GLU A 117 -6.27 -2.25 -2.20
C GLU A 117 -7.23 -1.05 -2.20
N ALA A 118 -7.40 -0.40 -1.04
CA ALA A 118 -8.16 0.84 -0.92
C ALA A 118 -7.62 1.93 -1.85
N SER A 119 -6.29 2.04 -1.96
CA SER A 119 -5.65 3.04 -2.80
C SER A 119 -5.96 2.85 -4.29
N HIS A 120 -6.01 1.59 -4.77
CA HIS A 120 -6.41 1.28 -6.13
C HIS A 120 -7.82 1.79 -6.40
N TYR A 121 -8.74 1.51 -5.47
CA TYR A 121 -10.13 1.90 -5.62
C TYR A 121 -10.33 3.42 -5.64
N VAL A 122 -9.76 4.13 -4.67
CA VAL A 122 -10.09 5.54 -4.45
C VAL A 122 -9.26 6.50 -5.30
N MET A 123 -8.07 6.07 -5.73
CA MET A 123 -7.09 6.92 -6.40
C MET A 123 -6.63 6.38 -7.75
N GLY A 124 -6.99 5.15 -8.12
CA GLY A 124 -6.50 4.52 -9.35
C GLY A 124 -4.99 4.32 -9.32
N THR A 125 -4.44 4.00 -8.13
CA THR A 125 -3.02 3.65 -8.01
C THR A 125 -2.70 2.36 -8.77
N TRP A 126 -1.42 2.06 -8.88
CA TRP A 126 -0.90 0.90 -9.59
C TRP A 126 0.02 0.07 -8.68
N ASP A 127 0.18 -1.21 -9.04
CA ASP A 127 1.03 -2.18 -8.34
C ASP A 127 2.53 -2.00 -8.60
N TYR A 128 2.89 -1.07 -9.47
CA TYR A 128 4.26 -0.86 -9.94
C TYR A 128 4.60 0.63 -9.92
N PHE A 129 5.88 0.92 -10.12
CA PHE A 129 6.39 2.27 -10.23
C PHE A 129 6.58 2.60 -11.70
N THR A 130 6.18 3.81 -12.11
CA THR A 130 6.35 4.28 -13.49
C THR A 130 7.19 5.53 -13.49
N LYS A 131 8.07 5.67 -14.49
CA LYS A 131 8.67 6.97 -14.78
C LYS A 131 7.58 7.87 -15.38
N PRO A 132 7.62 9.20 -15.14
CA PRO A 132 6.58 10.13 -15.58
C PRO A 132 6.30 10.13 -17.09
N ASP A 133 7.23 9.65 -17.93
CA ASP A 133 7.12 9.58 -19.38
C ASP A 133 6.83 8.17 -19.92
N LYS A 134 6.70 7.16 -19.05
CA LYS A 134 6.60 5.77 -19.45
C LYS A 134 5.25 5.17 -19.14
N LYS A 135 4.77 4.38 -20.09
CA LYS A 135 3.64 3.49 -19.84
C LYS A 135 4.05 2.47 -18.79
N PRO A 136 3.14 2.11 -17.90
CA PRO A 136 3.37 1.00 -17.03
C PRO A 136 3.62 -0.29 -17.78
N ILE A 137 4.57 -1.09 -17.29
CA ILE A 137 4.82 -2.45 -17.78
C ILE A 137 4.66 -3.42 -16.62
N GLN A 138 4.13 -4.61 -16.89
CA GLN A 138 3.99 -5.63 -15.85
C GLN A 138 5.38 -6.12 -15.39
N LYS A 139 5.49 -6.66 -14.17
CA LYS A 139 6.76 -7.23 -13.65
C LYS A 139 7.36 -8.31 -14.57
N THR A 140 6.52 -9.07 -15.26
CA THR A 140 6.92 -10.07 -16.26
C THR A 140 7.51 -9.46 -17.52
N GLU A 141 7.09 -8.25 -17.90
CA GLU A 141 7.64 -7.45 -19.00
C GLU A 141 8.90 -6.71 -18.57
N TYR A 142 8.96 -6.24 -17.32
CA TYR A 142 10.18 -5.67 -16.71
C TYR A 142 11.38 -6.62 -16.78
N ASN A 143 11.19 -7.89 -16.45
CA ASN A 143 12.28 -8.88 -16.50
C ASN A 143 12.87 -9.05 -17.92
N LYS A 144 12.18 -8.57 -18.96
CA LYS A 144 12.66 -8.60 -20.36
C LYS A 144 13.41 -7.33 -20.76
N ASP A 145 13.14 -6.20 -20.10
CA ASP A 145 13.87 -4.94 -20.29
C ASP A 145 13.89 -4.11 -19.00
N PRO A 146 14.89 -4.32 -18.13
CA PRO A 146 15.04 -3.59 -16.87
C PRO A 146 15.31 -2.09 -17.06
N SER A 147 15.70 -1.67 -18.26
CA SER A 147 16.00 -0.27 -18.56
C SER A 147 14.75 0.57 -18.86
N ALA A 148 13.64 -0.08 -19.22
CA ALA A 148 12.43 0.59 -19.68
C ALA A 148 11.54 1.12 -18.54
N ASN A 149 11.48 0.45 -17.40
CA ASN A 149 10.72 0.82 -16.18
C ASN A 149 11.23 -0.04 -15.00
N LEU A 150 10.94 0.30 -13.74
CA LEU A 150 11.17 -0.61 -12.61
C LEU A 150 9.81 -1.01 -12.01
N SER A 151 9.45 -2.29 -12.12
CA SER A 151 8.32 -2.85 -11.38
C SER A 151 8.83 -3.41 -10.06
N GLY A 152 8.33 -2.90 -8.94
CA GLY A 152 8.77 -3.33 -7.63
C GLY A 152 7.70 -3.22 -6.55
N TYR A 153 7.90 -3.96 -5.47
CA TYR A 153 7.06 -3.90 -4.28
C TYR A 153 7.78 -3.11 -3.20
N MET A 154 7.05 -2.24 -2.51
CA MET A 154 7.59 -1.64 -1.29
C MET A 154 7.55 -2.68 -0.17
N PRO A 155 8.67 -2.88 0.53
CA PRO A 155 9.91 -2.11 0.51
C PRO A 155 11.07 -2.74 -0.27
N ALA A 156 10.90 -3.96 -0.78
CA ALA A 156 11.97 -4.79 -1.34
C ALA A 156 12.77 -4.08 -2.45
N ASP A 157 12.10 -3.25 -3.25
CA ASP A 157 12.70 -2.57 -4.39
C ASP A 157 12.88 -1.05 -4.13
N TYR A 158 12.59 -0.58 -2.91
CA TYR A 158 12.51 0.85 -2.60
C TYR A 158 13.80 1.62 -2.91
N HIS A 159 14.95 1.07 -2.54
CA HIS A 159 16.23 1.74 -2.73
C HIS A 159 16.59 1.89 -4.21
N ASP A 160 16.32 0.86 -5.00
CA ASP A 160 16.57 0.86 -6.45
C ASP A 160 15.61 1.81 -7.17
N LEU A 161 14.35 1.82 -6.75
CA LEU A 161 13.32 2.74 -7.24
C LEU A 161 13.64 4.20 -6.90
N LYS A 162 14.13 4.46 -5.68
CA LYS A 162 14.57 5.79 -5.25
C LYS A 162 15.77 6.27 -6.07
N ALA A 163 16.77 5.40 -6.28
CA ALA A 163 17.97 5.73 -7.04
C ALA A 163 17.69 6.01 -8.53
N GLY A 164 16.63 5.41 -9.09
CA GLY A 164 16.24 5.54 -10.49
C GLY A 164 15.53 6.85 -10.87
N GLY A 165 15.30 7.78 -9.93
CA GLY A 165 14.70 9.09 -10.21
C GLY A 165 13.19 9.05 -10.48
N PHE A 166 12.47 8.08 -9.92
CA PHE A 166 11.02 7.96 -10.09
C PHE A 166 10.31 9.12 -9.42
N THR A 167 9.49 9.83 -10.19
CA THR A 167 8.54 10.84 -9.69
C THR A 167 7.13 10.24 -9.71
N GLY A 168 6.23 10.76 -8.87
CA GLY A 168 4.86 10.25 -8.82
C GLY A 168 4.69 8.97 -8.00
N MET A 169 5.54 8.70 -7.01
CA MET A 169 5.42 7.52 -6.12
C MET A 169 4.03 7.42 -5.44
N HIS A 170 3.30 8.53 -5.30
CA HIS A 170 1.93 8.54 -4.79
C HIS A 170 0.91 7.85 -5.72
N THR A 171 1.28 7.50 -6.96
CA THR A 171 0.46 6.69 -7.85
C THR A 171 0.69 5.19 -7.65
N ASN A 172 1.61 4.77 -6.77
CA ASN A 172 1.85 3.38 -6.43
C ASN A 172 1.10 2.99 -5.15
N ALA A 173 0.41 1.85 -5.17
CA ALA A 173 -0.42 1.39 -4.05
C ALA A 173 0.39 1.02 -2.80
N ASP A 174 1.59 0.48 -3.02
CA ASP A 174 2.50 0.04 -1.97
C ASP A 174 3.13 1.23 -1.22
N SER A 175 3.30 2.40 -1.85
CA SER A 175 3.67 3.65 -1.18
C SER A 175 2.63 4.08 -0.13
N TRP A 176 1.33 3.90 -0.39
CA TRP A 176 0.27 4.22 0.57
C TRP A 176 0.26 3.26 1.76
N LYS A 177 0.48 1.98 1.50
CA LYS A 177 0.68 0.97 2.54
C LYS A 177 1.85 1.32 3.46
N SER A 178 3.01 1.67 2.90
CA SER A 178 4.16 2.12 3.70
C SER A 178 3.84 3.40 4.48
N PHE A 179 3.15 4.35 3.86
CA PHE A 179 2.78 5.60 4.52
C PHE A 179 1.85 5.39 5.70
N GLY A 180 0.80 4.57 5.56
CA GLY A 180 -0.10 4.23 6.65
C GLY A 180 0.62 3.59 7.84
N PHE A 181 1.52 2.66 7.56
CA PHE A 181 2.34 2.02 8.59
C PHE A 181 3.20 3.05 9.34
N TYR A 182 4.02 3.83 8.63
CA TYR A 182 4.93 4.78 9.29
C TYR A 182 4.22 5.95 9.95
N ALA A 183 3.07 6.39 9.43
CA ALA A 183 2.28 7.44 10.05
C ALA A 183 1.80 7.02 11.46
N LEU A 184 1.39 5.76 11.62
CA LEU A 184 0.90 5.24 12.90
C LEU A 184 2.03 4.83 13.85
N HIS A 185 3.08 4.20 13.34
CA HIS A 185 4.14 3.58 14.15
C HIS A 185 5.40 4.45 14.30
N GLY A 186 5.45 5.59 13.60
CA GLY A 186 6.67 6.39 13.48
C GLY A 186 7.65 5.79 12.49
N ARG A 187 8.73 6.53 12.21
CA ARG A 187 9.79 6.05 11.31
C ARG A 187 10.58 4.91 11.97
N PRO A 188 11.22 4.01 11.20
CA PRO A 188 12.20 3.13 11.78
C PRO A 188 13.38 3.97 12.29
N HIS A 189 13.67 3.88 13.58
CA HIS A 189 14.90 4.41 14.13
C HIS A 189 16.06 3.56 13.58
N ASN A 190 16.94 4.17 12.77
CA ASN A 190 18.16 3.60 12.18
C ASN A 190 17.95 2.52 11.12
N ASN A 191 18.16 2.87 9.83
CA ASN A 191 18.46 1.93 8.73
C ASN A 191 17.70 0.59 8.75
N MET A 192 16.44 0.55 9.19
CA MET A 192 15.64 -0.64 8.99
C MET A 192 15.29 -0.64 7.51
N ASP A 193 16.05 -1.41 6.77
CA ASP A 193 15.59 -2.02 5.54
C ASP A 193 14.18 -2.55 5.83
N PRO A 194 13.11 -2.02 5.22
CA PRO A 194 11.79 -2.45 5.58
C PRO A 194 11.50 -3.90 5.15
N SER A 195 12.42 -4.57 4.43
CA SER A 195 12.46 -6.03 4.29
C SER A 195 12.59 -6.76 5.65
N THR A 196 13.09 -6.08 6.69
CA THR A 196 13.15 -6.54 8.09
C THR A 196 11.86 -6.30 8.87
N MET A 197 10.75 -5.90 8.23
CA MET A 197 9.40 -6.06 8.81
C MET A 197 9.03 -7.54 9.08
N ARG A 198 9.95 -8.48 8.82
CA ARG A 198 9.96 -9.82 9.42
C ARG A 198 10.89 -9.90 10.63
N LYS A 199 10.30 -10.40 11.71
CA LYS A 199 10.86 -10.83 13.01
C LYS A 199 10.88 -9.76 14.09
N VAL A 200 9.70 -9.42 14.58
CA VAL A 200 9.55 -9.25 16.03
C VAL A 200 8.97 -10.59 16.54
N PRO A 201 9.59 -11.24 17.54
CA PRO A 201 9.11 -12.51 18.09
C PRO A 201 7.70 -12.41 18.66
#